data_AF-A0A7Y2D4X1-F1
#
_entry.id   AF-A0A7Y2D4X1-F1
#
_cell.length_a   1.000
_cell.length_b   1.000
_cell.length_c   1.000
_cell.angle_alpha   90.00
_cell.angle_beta   90.00
_cell.angle_gamma   90.00
#
_symmetry.space_group_name_H-M   'P 1'
#
loop_
_entity.id
_entity.type
_entity.pdbx_description
1 polymer ?
#
loop_
_entity_poly.entity_id
_entity_poly.type
_entity_poly.pdbx_seq_one_letter_code
_entity_poly.pdbx_strand_id
1 'polypeptide(L)'
;MNDIPKRKKRFTRAGKLRPVLEKLPGAAVNYVLISVLTLASFYLSLLSTSQPVHSYQRAPISNAISILEAEGFAREVVLLRYVATFRTSDSWLNSFVPDENAYAATNFPFEVITLYPDFFNKATDDRERAAILLHEAQHLLGKTEKQAYEYVWKNRKALGWTQMAYGTTESYVTIELQTREFCPDLFVCTQNLWNDCTQAKKGTLHLADKSGS
;
A
#
# COMPACT_ATOMS: atom_id res chain seq x y z
N MET A 1 -64.92 52.08 10.95
CA MET A 1 -65.44 51.03 11.85
C MET A 1 -65.45 49.73 11.07
N ASN A 2 -64.54 48.80 11.39
CA ASN A 2 -64.70 47.35 11.40
C ASN A 2 -63.32 46.69 11.52
N ASP A 3 -63.02 46.30 12.76
CA ASP A 3 -61.92 45.46 13.18
C ASP A 3 -62.00 44.06 12.56
N ILE A 4 -60.86 43.54 12.06
CA ILE A 4 -60.68 42.11 11.78
C ILE A 4 -59.34 41.67 12.39
N PRO A 5 -59.32 40.62 13.24
CA PRO A 5 -58.22 40.36 14.17
C PRO A 5 -57.03 39.62 13.56
N LYS A 6 -55.82 40.00 13.99
CA LYS A 6 -54.53 39.36 13.69
C LYS A 6 -54.42 37.99 14.35
N ARG A 7 -54.47 36.90 13.57
CA ARG A 7 -54.14 35.54 14.04
C ARG A 7 -52.62 35.30 14.00
N LYS A 8 -51.95 35.41 15.17
CA LYS A 8 -50.58 34.91 15.36
C LYS A 8 -50.59 33.38 15.46
N LYS A 9 -50.09 32.67 14.45
CA LYS A 9 -49.77 31.23 14.57
C LYS A 9 -48.40 31.08 15.25
N ARG A 10 -48.39 30.62 16.51
CA ARG A 10 -47.18 30.11 17.17
C ARG A 10 -46.78 28.79 16.52
N PHE A 11 -45.66 28.76 15.84
CA PHE A 11 -44.99 27.54 15.41
C PHE A 11 -44.08 27.06 16.55
N THR A 12 -44.59 26.22 17.44
CA THR A 12 -43.75 25.40 18.34
C THR A 12 -43.49 24.08 17.63
N ARG A 13 -42.36 23.99 16.93
CA ARG A 13 -41.86 22.72 16.37
C ARG A 13 -40.65 22.28 17.19
N ALA A 14 -40.89 21.87 18.44
CA ALA A 14 -39.99 20.96 19.15
C ALA A 14 -40.18 19.57 18.52
N GLY A 15 -39.65 19.41 17.30
CA GLY A 15 -39.61 18.14 16.60
C GLY A 15 -38.57 17.26 17.27
N LYS A 16 -39.04 16.36 18.13
CA LYS A 16 -38.41 15.12 18.58
C LYS A 16 -37.31 14.67 17.62
N LEU A 17 -36.06 14.95 17.97
CA LEU A 17 -34.90 14.28 17.42
C LEU A 17 -34.73 12.97 18.21
N ARG A 18 -34.92 11.86 17.49
CA ARG A 18 -34.68 10.42 17.81
C ARG A 18 -35.97 9.58 17.99
N PRO A 19 -36.02 8.34 17.44
CA PRO A 19 -34.91 7.53 16.93
C PRO A 19 -35.12 7.08 15.46
N VAL A 20 -34.21 7.49 14.56
CA VAL A 20 -34.08 6.89 13.22
C VAL A 20 -33.48 5.46 13.31
N LEU A 21 -33.18 4.97 14.52
CA LEU A 21 -32.55 3.67 14.77
C LEU A 21 -33.54 2.50 14.97
N GLU A 22 -34.85 2.73 15.05
CA GLU A 22 -35.81 1.72 15.55
C GLU A 22 -36.47 0.82 14.49
N LYS A 23 -36.07 0.91 13.21
CA LYS A 23 -36.63 0.05 12.15
C LYS A 23 -35.60 -0.37 11.11
N LEU A 24 -34.52 -1.04 11.54
CA LEU A 24 -33.87 -1.98 10.62
C LEU A 24 -34.73 -3.24 10.58
N PRO A 25 -35.31 -3.62 9.42
CA PRO A 25 -36.10 -4.85 9.32
C PRO A 25 -35.22 -6.04 9.72
N GLY A 26 -35.74 -7.02 10.45
CA GLY A 26 -34.96 -8.17 10.94
C GLY A 26 -34.15 -8.88 9.84
N ALA A 27 -34.58 -8.78 8.58
CA ALA A 27 -33.82 -9.23 7.42
C ALA A 27 -32.46 -8.50 7.25
N ALA A 28 -32.40 -7.19 7.44
CA ALA A 28 -31.16 -6.41 7.33
C ALA A 28 -30.14 -6.83 8.40
N VAL A 29 -30.59 -7.10 9.63
CA VAL A 29 -29.74 -7.61 10.71
C VAL A 29 -29.18 -8.99 10.35
N ASN A 30 -30.02 -9.86 9.80
CA ASN A 30 -29.59 -11.20 9.35
C ASN A 30 -28.55 -11.11 8.22
N TYR A 31 -28.74 -10.24 7.23
CA TYR A 31 -27.76 -10.07 6.16
C TYR A 31 -26.41 -9.58 6.68
N VAL A 32 -26.41 -8.58 7.58
CA VAL A 32 -25.17 -8.09 8.19
C VAL A 32 -24.48 -9.21 8.97
N LEU A 33 -25.22 -9.99 9.77
CA LEU A 33 -24.66 -11.11 10.54
C LEU A 33 -24.03 -12.15 9.61
N ILE A 34 -24.75 -12.55 8.56
CA ILE A 34 -24.25 -13.52 7.57
C ILE A 34 -22.98 -12.99 6.91
N SER A 35 -22.98 -11.74 6.45
CA SER A 35 -21.80 -11.12 5.83
C SER A 35 -20.59 -11.10 6.76
N VAL A 36 -20.78 -10.70 8.02
CA VAL A 36 -19.68 -10.69 9.02
C VAL A 36 -19.15 -12.10 9.26
N LEU A 37 -20.03 -13.09 9.43
CA LEU A 37 -19.63 -14.48 9.62
C LEU A 37 -18.87 -15.02 8.40
N THR A 38 -19.35 -14.73 7.19
CA THR A 38 -18.67 -15.13 5.95
C THR A 38 -17.27 -14.51 5.85
N LEU A 39 -17.14 -13.20 6.11
CA LEU A 39 -15.83 -12.53 6.09
C LEU A 39 -14.88 -13.10 7.15
N ALA A 40 -15.37 -13.34 8.36
CA ALA A 40 -14.58 -13.94 9.44
C ALA A 40 -14.13 -15.37 9.09
N SER A 41 -15.02 -16.19 8.54
CA SER A 41 -14.68 -17.55 8.08
C SER A 41 -13.63 -17.52 6.98
N PHE A 42 -13.74 -16.59 6.03
CA PHE A 42 -12.78 -16.45 4.95
C PHE A 42 -11.41 -16.01 5.48
N TYR A 43 -11.37 -15.00 6.35
CA TYR A 43 -10.15 -14.56 7.02
C TYR A 43 -9.46 -15.70 7.78
N LEU A 44 -10.22 -16.42 8.61
CA LEU A 44 -9.68 -17.57 9.36
C LEU A 44 -9.18 -18.69 8.43
N SER A 45 -9.85 -18.91 7.30
CA SER A 45 -9.41 -19.88 6.28
C SER A 45 -8.08 -19.49 5.65
N LEU A 46 -7.87 -18.21 5.33
CA LEU A 46 -6.58 -17.71 4.82
C LEU A 46 -5.46 -17.92 5.84
N LEU A 47 -5.72 -17.63 7.12
CA LEU A 47 -4.75 -17.87 8.17
C LEU A 47 -4.48 -19.36 8.38
N SER A 48 -5.51 -20.20 8.48
CA SER A 48 -5.32 -21.63 8.77
C SER A 48 -4.59 -22.39 7.67
N THR A 49 -4.62 -21.88 6.43
CA THR A 49 -3.97 -22.51 5.27
C THR A 49 -2.60 -21.94 4.92
N SER A 50 -2.11 -20.97 5.69
CA SER A 50 -0.79 -20.34 5.49
C SER A 50 0.08 -20.49 6.74
N GLN A 51 1.40 -20.42 6.57
CA GLN A 51 2.35 -20.53 7.68
C GLN A 51 2.64 -19.15 8.30
N PRO A 52 2.68 -19.04 9.64
CA PRO A 52 3.12 -17.80 10.30
C PRO A 52 4.61 -17.54 10.06
N VAL A 53 4.99 -16.26 10.14
CA VAL A 53 6.41 -15.84 10.14
C VAL A 53 7.17 -16.43 11.33
N HIS A 54 8.33 -17.02 11.04
CA HIS A 54 9.23 -17.57 12.05
C HIS A 54 9.90 -16.46 12.87
N SER A 55 10.32 -16.76 14.09
CA SER A 55 10.95 -15.78 15.00
C SER A 55 12.16 -15.07 14.37
N TYR A 56 13.02 -15.78 13.64
CA TYR A 56 14.20 -15.22 12.99
C TYR A 56 13.87 -14.30 11.79
N GLN A 57 12.71 -14.47 11.17
CA GLN A 57 12.25 -13.64 10.04
C GLN A 57 11.61 -12.33 10.50
N ARG A 58 11.25 -12.20 11.78
CA ARG A 58 10.64 -10.97 12.31
C ARG A 58 11.60 -9.79 12.30
N ALA A 59 12.89 -10.02 12.54
CA ALA A 59 13.86 -8.93 12.59
C ALA A 59 14.02 -8.21 11.24
N PRO A 60 14.26 -8.92 10.11
CA PRO A 60 14.31 -8.28 8.78
C PRO A 60 13.04 -7.48 8.44
N ILE A 61 11.85 -8.01 8.74
CA ILE A 61 10.58 -7.32 8.51
C ILE A 61 10.51 -6.04 9.34
N SER A 62 10.79 -6.14 10.65
CA SER A 62 10.77 -5.00 11.55
C SER A 62 11.78 -3.92 11.16
N ASN A 63 12.97 -4.31 10.73
CA ASN A 63 14.01 -3.39 10.28
C ASN A 63 13.59 -2.66 9.00
N ALA A 64 13.08 -3.39 8.02
CA ALA A 64 12.57 -2.82 6.77
C ALA A 64 11.45 -1.78 7.04
N ILE A 65 10.51 -2.10 7.91
CA ILE A 65 9.47 -1.16 8.34
C ILE A 65 10.06 0.06 9.06
N SER A 66 11.13 -0.12 9.84
CA SER A 66 11.79 0.98 10.54
C SER A 66 12.54 1.91 9.58
N ILE A 67 13.08 1.38 8.48
CA ILE A 67 13.60 2.21 7.38
C ILE A 67 12.48 3.03 6.75
N LEU A 68 11.31 2.43 6.47
CA LEU A 68 10.16 3.18 5.95
C LEU A 68 9.73 4.32 6.90
N GLU A 69 9.78 4.09 8.20
CA GLU A 69 9.48 5.13 9.19
C GLU A 69 10.51 6.26 9.16
N ALA A 70 11.79 5.93 9.13
CA ALA A 70 12.88 6.91 9.09
C ALA A 70 12.83 7.79 7.83
N GLU A 71 12.40 7.23 6.70
CA GLU A 71 12.30 7.94 5.42
C GLU A 71 10.93 8.63 5.21
N GLY A 72 10.05 8.62 6.23
CA GLY A 72 8.83 9.44 6.25
C GLY A 72 7.56 8.77 5.71
N PHE A 73 7.53 7.45 5.50
CA PHE A 73 6.36 6.69 5.03
C PHE A 73 5.42 6.30 6.18
N ALA A 74 5.05 7.27 7.02
CA ALA A 74 4.33 7.03 8.27
C ALA A 74 3.00 6.28 8.09
N ARG A 75 2.27 6.58 7.01
CA ARG A 75 0.98 5.92 6.72
C ARG A 75 1.18 4.44 6.41
N GLU A 76 2.11 4.12 5.52
CA GLU A 76 2.45 2.75 5.12
C GLU A 76 2.99 1.96 6.32
N VAL A 77 3.81 2.59 7.17
CA VAL A 77 4.30 2.01 8.42
C VAL A 77 3.16 1.64 9.37
N VAL A 78 2.14 2.49 9.53
CA VAL A 78 0.99 2.17 10.38
C VAL A 78 0.28 0.92 9.87
N LEU A 79 0.07 0.80 8.56
CA LEU A 79 -0.57 -0.38 7.96
C LEU A 79 0.28 -1.63 8.19
N LEU A 80 1.57 -1.57 7.90
CA LEU A 80 2.47 -2.71 8.02
C LEU A 80 2.67 -3.15 9.48
N ARG A 81 2.69 -2.23 10.44
CA ARG A 81 2.90 -2.57 11.86
C ARG A 81 1.66 -3.06 12.58
N TYR A 82 0.51 -2.45 12.29
CA TYR A 82 -0.68 -2.59 13.13
C TYR A 82 -1.86 -3.25 12.44
N VAL A 83 -1.84 -3.33 11.11
CA VAL A 83 -2.95 -3.90 10.33
C VAL A 83 -2.53 -5.20 9.67
N ALA A 84 -1.34 -5.24 9.06
CA ALA A 84 -0.87 -6.38 8.31
C ALA A 84 -0.62 -7.62 9.18
N THR A 85 -1.09 -8.77 8.71
CA THR A 85 -0.70 -10.08 9.25
C THR A 85 0.26 -10.77 8.29
N PHE A 86 1.53 -10.89 8.69
CA PHE A 86 2.55 -11.52 7.84
C PHE A 86 2.52 -13.06 7.91
N ARG A 87 2.66 -13.70 6.74
CA ARG A 87 2.75 -15.15 6.52
C ARG A 87 3.95 -15.49 5.62
N THR A 88 4.36 -16.75 5.57
CA THR A 88 5.54 -17.20 4.80
C THR A 88 5.21 -18.23 3.73
N SER A 89 3.95 -18.64 3.63
CA SER A 89 3.47 -19.53 2.59
C SER A 89 2.14 -19.02 2.09
N ASP A 90 1.83 -19.38 0.85
CA ASP A 90 0.54 -19.09 0.28
C ASP A 90 -0.59 -19.66 1.12
N SER A 91 -1.64 -18.85 1.23
CA SER A 91 -2.97 -19.35 1.53
C SER A 91 -3.51 -20.10 0.31
N TRP A 92 -4.59 -20.84 0.48
CA TRP A 92 -5.24 -21.49 -0.66
C TRP A 92 -5.63 -20.48 -1.76
N LEU A 93 -5.96 -19.23 -1.39
CA LEU A 93 -6.35 -18.19 -2.35
C LEU A 93 -5.15 -17.76 -3.21
N ASN A 94 -3.98 -17.56 -2.60
CA ASN A 94 -2.78 -17.19 -3.35
C ASN A 94 -2.29 -18.32 -4.25
N SER A 95 -2.49 -19.57 -3.84
CA SER A 95 -2.03 -20.73 -4.62
C SER A 95 -2.65 -20.84 -6.02
N PHE A 96 -3.78 -20.15 -6.25
CA PHE A 96 -4.44 -20.09 -7.56
C PHE A 96 -3.87 -19.04 -8.51
N VAL A 97 -3.04 -18.12 -8.02
CA VAL A 97 -2.39 -17.08 -8.83
C VAL A 97 -0.88 -17.31 -8.75
N PRO A 98 -0.34 -18.27 -9.52
CA PRO A 98 1.10 -18.49 -9.55
C PRO A 98 1.76 -17.24 -10.14
N ASP A 99 2.67 -16.65 -9.38
CA ASP A 99 3.51 -15.55 -9.84
C ASP A 99 4.98 -15.95 -9.75
N GLU A 100 5.58 -16.19 -10.92
CA GLU A 100 6.99 -16.47 -11.03
C GLU A 100 7.73 -15.13 -10.80
N ASN A 101 8.48 -15.04 -9.70
CA ASN A 101 9.26 -13.87 -9.23
C ASN A 101 8.55 -12.89 -8.27
N ALA A 102 7.50 -13.31 -7.58
CA ALA A 102 6.94 -12.52 -6.49
C ALA A 102 7.84 -12.54 -5.23
N TYR A 103 8.08 -11.37 -4.66
CA TYR A 103 8.74 -11.23 -3.35
C TYR A 103 7.72 -11.29 -2.21
N ALA A 104 6.54 -10.73 -2.44
CA ALA A 104 5.43 -10.77 -1.51
C ALA A 104 4.10 -10.73 -2.26
N ALA A 105 3.01 -10.99 -1.56
CA ALA A 105 1.65 -10.82 -2.06
C ALA A 105 0.70 -10.40 -0.94
N THR A 106 -0.25 -9.51 -1.26
CA THR A 106 -1.23 -9.01 -0.30
C THR A 106 -2.64 -9.49 -0.63
N ASN A 107 -3.29 -10.17 0.32
CA ASN A 107 -4.71 -10.50 0.23
C ASN A 107 -5.58 -9.33 0.71
N PHE A 108 -5.83 -8.34 -0.15
CA PHE A 108 -6.85 -7.34 0.12
C PHE A 108 -8.27 -7.94 -0.05
N PRO A 109 -9.24 -7.67 0.85
CA PRO A 109 -9.22 -6.76 1.99
C PRO A 109 -9.00 -7.45 3.35
N PHE A 110 -8.27 -8.56 3.39
CA PHE A 110 -8.02 -9.34 4.62
C PHE A 110 -6.71 -8.98 5.31
N GLU A 111 -5.95 -8.04 4.73
CA GLU A 111 -4.70 -7.50 5.26
C GLU A 111 -3.66 -8.56 5.63
N VAL A 112 -3.69 -9.70 4.93
CA VAL A 112 -2.69 -10.75 5.03
C VAL A 112 -1.62 -10.50 3.98
N ILE A 113 -0.36 -10.37 4.40
CA ILE A 113 0.80 -10.27 3.51
C ILE A 113 1.57 -11.58 3.58
N THR A 114 1.72 -12.25 2.45
CA THR A 114 2.60 -13.42 2.30
C THR A 114 3.97 -12.93 1.84
N LEU A 115 5.02 -13.26 2.60
CA LEU A 115 6.41 -12.98 2.24
C LEU A 115 7.06 -14.26 1.73
N TYR A 116 7.45 -14.27 0.46
CA TYR A 116 8.06 -15.42 -0.19
C TYR A 116 9.54 -15.57 0.21
N PRO A 117 10.17 -16.74 -0.02
CA PRO A 117 11.60 -16.93 0.23
C PRO A 117 12.48 -15.84 -0.40
N ASP A 118 12.11 -15.35 -1.58
CA ASP A 118 12.83 -14.32 -2.33
C ASP A 118 12.90 -12.98 -1.58
N PHE A 119 11.88 -12.63 -0.78
CA PHE A 119 11.94 -11.47 0.14
C PHE A 119 13.10 -11.55 1.12
N PHE A 120 13.44 -12.75 1.58
CA PHE A 120 14.51 -12.96 2.55
C PHE A 120 15.86 -13.17 1.86
N ASN A 121 15.87 -13.94 0.77
CA ASN A 121 17.08 -14.48 0.18
C ASN A 121 17.64 -13.66 -1.00
N LYS A 122 16.78 -12.95 -1.74
CA LYS A 122 17.18 -12.18 -2.93
C LYS A 122 17.25 -10.68 -2.68
N ALA A 123 16.44 -10.16 -1.76
CA ALA A 123 16.64 -8.80 -1.24
C ALA A 123 17.98 -8.75 -0.46
N THR A 124 18.90 -7.91 -0.93
CA THR A 124 20.28 -7.87 -0.42
C THR A 124 20.39 -7.25 0.98
N ASP A 125 19.51 -6.30 1.30
CA ASP A 125 19.45 -5.64 2.60
C ASP A 125 18.02 -5.23 3.01
N ASP A 126 17.91 -4.59 4.18
CA ASP A 126 16.62 -4.17 4.72
C ASP A 126 16.00 -2.99 3.94
N ARG A 127 16.77 -2.27 3.12
CA ARG A 127 16.25 -1.17 2.28
C ARG A 127 15.56 -1.70 1.04
N GLU A 128 16.07 -2.78 0.45
CA GLU A 128 15.36 -3.51 -0.61
C GLU A 128 14.08 -4.16 -0.08
N ARG A 129 14.15 -4.78 1.11
CA ARG A 129 12.96 -5.30 1.80
C ARG A 129 11.96 -4.18 2.08
N ALA A 130 12.42 -2.99 2.45
CA ALA A 130 11.57 -1.83 2.64
C ALA A 130 10.87 -1.40 1.35
N ALA A 131 11.55 -1.46 0.20
CA ALA A 131 10.94 -1.15 -1.10
C ALA A 131 9.82 -2.14 -1.46
N ILE A 132 10.05 -3.43 -1.20
CA ILE A 132 9.03 -4.49 -1.37
C ILE A 132 7.86 -4.25 -0.41
N LEU A 133 8.10 -4.01 0.88
CA LEU A 133 7.01 -3.74 1.82
C LEU A 133 6.25 -2.45 1.50
N LEU A 134 6.92 -1.46 0.89
CA LEU A 134 6.26 -0.24 0.44
C LEU A 134 5.26 -0.51 -0.69
N HIS A 135 5.59 -1.46 -1.57
CA HIS A 135 4.69 -1.98 -2.60
C HIS A 135 3.44 -2.61 -1.97
N GLU A 136 3.64 -3.58 -1.06
CA GLU A 136 2.55 -4.29 -0.39
C GLU A 136 1.65 -3.34 0.43
N ALA A 137 2.23 -2.32 1.05
CA ALA A 137 1.46 -1.31 1.77
C ALA A 137 0.48 -0.54 0.85
N GLN A 138 0.79 -0.38 -0.44
CA GLN A 138 -0.16 0.19 -1.39
C GLN A 138 -1.34 -0.76 -1.66
N HIS A 139 -1.12 -2.08 -1.71
CA HIS A 139 -2.23 -3.03 -1.81
C HIS A 139 -3.14 -3.03 -0.59
N LEU A 140 -2.58 -2.83 0.61
CA LEU A 140 -3.38 -2.61 1.82
C LEU A 140 -4.26 -1.35 1.72
N LEU A 141 -3.86 -0.36 0.93
CA LEU A 141 -4.64 0.84 0.61
C LEU A 141 -5.64 0.63 -0.54
N GLY A 142 -5.80 -0.60 -1.03
CA GLY A 142 -6.65 -0.93 -2.17
C GLY A 142 -6.12 -0.42 -3.52
N LYS A 143 -4.81 -0.18 -3.64
CA LYS A 143 -4.17 0.23 -4.89
C LYS A 143 -3.98 -0.96 -5.83
N THR A 144 -4.03 -0.68 -7.13
CA THR A 144 -3.73 -1.67 -8.19
C THR A 144 -2.22 -1.90 -8.33
N GLU A 145 -1.81 -2.98 -8.98
CA GLU A 145 -0.40 -3.26 -9.35
C GLU A 145 0.31 -2.03 -9.93
N LYS A 146 -0.29 -1.43 -10.97
CA LYS A 146 0.23 -0.22 -11.60
C LYS A 146 0.48 0.90 -10.58
N GLN A 147 -0.49 1.16 -9.71
CA GLN A 147 -0.36 2.23 -8.71
C GLN A 147 0.71 1.92 -7.65
N ALA A 148 0.84 0.65 -7.25
CA ALA A 148 1.84 0.21 -6.30
C ALA A 148 3.26 0.36 -6.87
N TYR A 149 3.51 -0.18 -8.08
CA TYR A 149 4.79 -0.01 -8.78
C TYR A 149 5.12 1.46 -9.04
N GLU A 150 4.16 2.23 -9.55
CA GLU A 150 4.36 3.66 -9.80
C GLU A 150 4.76 4.42 -8.53
N TYR A 151 4.11 4.12 -7.41
CA TYR A 151 4.38 4.77 -6.13
C TYR A 151 5.77 4.43 -5.61
N VAL A 152 6.13 3.14 -5.55
CA VAL A 152 7.47 2.71 -5.10
C VAL A 152 8.54 3.31 -5.99
N TRP A 153 8.35 3.24 -7.32
CA TRP A 153 9.33 3.75 -8.26
C TRP A 153 9.55 5.24 -8.06
N LYS A 154 8.49 6.06 -8.02
CA LYS A 154 8.60 7.51 -7.79
C LYS A 154 9.29 7.87 -6.47
N ASN A 155 9.15 7.04 -5.44
CA ASN A 155 9.66 7.30 -4.10
C ASN A 155 10.99 6.60 -3.77
N ARG A 156 11.53 5.75 -4.67
CA ARG A 156 12.76 4.97 -4.41
C ARG A 156 13.95 5.82 -3.94
N LYS A 157 14.06 7.06 -4.44
CA LYS A 157 15.11 8.00 -4.03
C LYS A 157 14.95 8.48 -2.59
N ALA A 158 13.73 8.79 -2.16
CA ALA A 158 13.44 9.12 -0.77
C ALA A 158 13.75 7.92 0.13
N LEU A 159 13.48 6.71 -0.36
CA LEU A 159 13.86 5.47 0.29
C LEU A 159 15.37 5.16 0.22
N GLY A 160 16.23 5.99 -0.41
CA GLY A 160 17.65 5.68 -0.65
C GLY A 160 17.91 4.45 -1.53
N TRP A 161 16.86 3.85 -2.11
CA TRP A 161 16.91 2.70 -2.99
C TRP A 161 17.13 3.18 -4.43
N THR A 162 18.40 3.40 -4.79
CA THR A 162 18.78 4.06 -6.06
C THR A 162 19.51 3.12 -7.00
N GLN A 163 19.44 3.37 -8.30
CA GLN A 163 20.19 2.61 -9.31
C GLN A 163 21.70 2.57 -9.03
N MET A 164 22.27 3.63 -8.48
CA MET A 164 23.71 3.68 -8.18
C MET A 164 24.10 2.67 -7.08
N ALA A 165 23.22 2.43 -6.10
CA ALA A 165 23.48 1.52 -4.99
C ALA A 165 22.98 0.09 -5.27
N TYR A 166 21.84 -0.04 -5.96
CA TYR A 166 21.11 -1.31 -6.11
C TYR A 166 20.89 -1.72 -7.57
N GLY A 167 21.33 -0.96 -8.57
CA GLY A 167 21.00 -1.20 -9.98
C GLY A 167 21.43 -2.55 -10.54
N THR A 168 22.27 -3.30 -9.82
CA THR A 168 22.72 -4.65 -10.19
C THR A 168 22.18 -5.76 -9.29
N THR A 169 21.44 -5.43 -8.24
CA THR A 169 20.83 -6.44 -7.35
C THR A 169 19.61 -7.04 -8.02
N GLU A 170 19.34 -8.32 -7.76
CA GLU A 170 18.23 -9.05 -8.38
C GLU A 170 16.89 -8.37 -8.13
N SER A 171 16.61 -7.93 -6.88
CA SER A 171 15.31 -7.31 -6.56
C SER A 171 15.07 -5.98 -7.27
N TYR A 172 16.11 -5.12 -7.37
CA TYR A 172 16.02 -3.90 -8.17
C TYR A 172 15.72 -4.19 -9.64
N VAL A 173 16.44 -5.13 -10.25
CA VAL A 173 16.27 -5.45 -11.68
C VAL A 173 14.89 -6.03 -11.94
N THR A 174 14.42 -6.98 -11.12
CA THR A 174 13.08 -7.56 -11.25
C THR A 174 12.00 -6.49 -11.12
N ILE A 175 12.06 -5.67 -10.06
CA ILE A 175 11.07 -4.62 -9.84
C ILE A 175 11.15 -3.54 -10.92
N GLU A 176 12.34 -3.22 -11.47
CA GLU A 176 12.45 -2.32 -12.62
C GLU A 176 11.70 -2.86 -13.83
N LEU A 177 11.91 -4.14 -14.17
CA LEU A 177 11.26 -4.78 -15.31
C LEU A 177 9.73 -4.80 -15.14
N GLN A 178 9.24 -5.18 -13.96
CA GLN A 178 7.81 -5.14 -13.65
C GLN A 178 7.27 -3.71 -13.69
N THR A 179 8.01 -2.73 -13.17
CA THR A 179 7.61 -1.32 -13.26
C THR A 179 7.54 -0.85 -14.72
N ARG A 180 8.46 -1.28 -15.59
CA ARG A 180 8.40 -0.97 -17.03
C ARG A 180 7.18 -1.58 -17.71
N GLU A 181 6.78 -2.77 -17.28
CA GLU A 181 5.57 -3.44 -17.79
C GLU A 181 4.30 -2.71 -17.35
N PHE A 182 4.13 -2.43 -16.07
CA PHE A 182 2.92 -1.81 -15.54
C PHE A 182 2.86 -0.29 -15.74
N CYS A 183 4.02 0.37 -15.80
CA CYS A 183 4.17 1.83 -15.83
C CYS A 183 5.18 2.29 -16.89
N PRO A 184 5.01 1.93 -18.18
CA PRO A 184 5.98 2.26 -19.23
C PRO A 184 6.22 3.77 -19.37
N ASP A 185 5.21 4.59 -19.09
CA ASP A 185 5.27 6.06 -19.14
C ASP A 185 6.37 6.66 -18.21
N LEU A 186 6.79 5.94 -17.16
CA LEU A 186 7.89 6.37 -16.28
C LEU A 186 9.28 6.27 -16.91
N PHE A 187 9.38 5.61 -18.07
CA PHE A 187 10.64 5.32 -18.76
C PHE A 187 10.71 5.92 -20.18
N VAL A 188 9.67 6.60 -20.64
CA VAL A 188 9.66 7.27 -21.94
C VAL A 188 10.06 8.75 -21.75
N CYS A 189 11.36 9.03 -21.75
CA CYS A 189 11.87 10.41 -21.65
C CYS A 189 12.44 10.89 -22.98
N THR A 190 12.08 12.11 -23.40
CA THR A 190 12.57 12.74 -24.64
C THR A 190 14.08 12.92 -24.69
N GLN A 191 14.76 12.90 -23.53
CA GLN A 191 16.20 13.13 -23.43
C GLN A 191 17.01 11.89 -23.04
N ASN A 192 16.36 10.75 -22.80
CA ASN A 192 17.02 9.47 -22.50
C ASN A 192 16.06 8.32 -22.83
N LEU A 193 16.22 7.71 -24.01
CA LEU A 193 15.30 6.67 -24.51
C LEU A 193 15.25 5.39 -23.65
N TRP A 194 16.24 5.20 -22.78
CA TRP A 194 16.41 3.98 -21.98
C TRP A 194 16.54 4.23 -20.47
N ASN A 195 16.54 5.50 -20.04
CA ASN A 195 16.72 5.84 -18.62
C ASN A 195 15.39 6.14 -17.94
N ASP A 196 15.40 5.90 -16.64
CA ASP A 196 14.35 6.23 -15.71
C ASP A 196 14.14 7.75 -15.58
N CYS A 197 12.94 8.22 -15.99
CA CYS A 197 12.63 9.65 -16.10
C CYS A 197 12.51 10.36 -14.76
N THR A 198 12.46 9.61 -13.67
CA THR A 198 12.38 10.17 -12.32
C THR A 198 13.78 10.44 -11.74
N GLN A 199 14.83 10.15 -12.51
CA GLN A 199 16.19 10.56 -12.17
C GLN A 199 16.42 12.03 -12.54
N ALA A 200 16.39 12.93 -11.56
CA ALA A 200 16.94 14.28 -11.71
C ALA A 200 18.34 14.22 -12.35
N LYS A 201 18.53 14.95 -13.46
CA LYS A 201 19.85 15.14 -14.07
C LYS A 201 20.80 15.66 -12.99
N LYS A 202 21.93 15.00 -12.79
CA LYS A 202 23.07 15.62 -12.10
C LYS A 202 23.35 16.90 -12.90
N GLY A 203 23.03 18.05 -12.33
CA GLY A 203 23.29 19.33 -12.96
C GLY A 203 24.76 19.35 -13.33
N THR A 204 25.03 19.52 -14.61
CA THR A 204 26.33 19.98 -15.09
C THR A 204 26.61 21.26 -14.31
N LEU A 205 27.40 21.15 -13.25
CA LEU A 205 27.99 22.30 -12.59
C LEU A 205 28.86 22.91 -13.67
N HIS A 206 28.32 23.89 -14.40
CA HIS A 206 29.12 24.76 -15.23
C HIS A 206 30.11 25.41 -14.27
N LEU A 207 31.35 24.94 -14.31
CA LEU A 207 32.52 25.69 -13.91
C LEU A 207 32.44 27.00 -14.72
N ALA A 208 31.82 28.01 -14.13
CA ALA A 208 31.90 29.37 -14.61
C ALA A 208 33.33 29.82 -14.34
N ASP A 209 34.11 29.70 -15.41
CA ASP A 209 35.39 30.35 -15.64
C ASP A 209 35.27 31.82 -15.23
N LYS A 210 35.88 32.20 -14.11
CA LYS A 210 36.13 33.60 -13.74
C LYS A 210 37.54 33.95 -14.17
N SER A 211 37.67 34.29 -15.44
CA SER A 211 38.80 35.04 -15.98
C SER A 211 38.30 36.39 -16.50
N GLY A 212 38.94 37.47 -16.06
CA GLY A 212 38.70 38.87 -16.47
C GLY A 212 37.80 39.66 -15.50
N SER A 213 38.19 40.80 -14.94
CA SER A 213 39.29 41.74 -15.21
C SER A 213 39.67 42.50 -13.93
#